data_AF-A0A345DBD3-F1
#
_entry.id   AF-A0A345DBD3-F1
#
_cell.length_a   1.000
_cell.length_b   1.000
_cell.length_c   1.000
_cell.angle_alpha   90.00
_cell.angle_beta   90.00
_cell.angle_gamma   90.00
#
_symmetry.space_group_name_H-M   'P 1'
#
loop_
_entity.id
_entity.type
_entity.pdbx_description
1 polymer ?
#
loop_
_entity_poly.entity_id
_entity_poly.type
_entity_poly.pdbx_seq_one_letter_code
_entity_poly.pdbx_strand_id
1 'polypeptide(L)'
;MLELLVVIAIIGVLSSLAVGRYQDYIISSNRHAAQTRLLMAQQAMERYFLRANTYVGAALPALDPNEPYVLAFAAGFPTATTYQISARQTGLPDLDCGTLSINETGQRFSTGALPLGDCWR
;
A
#
# COMPACT_ATOMS: atom_id res chain seq x y z
N MET A 1 10.91 -48.07 2.72
CA MET A 1 11.30 -47.18 3.85
C MET A 1 12.13 -45.99 3.37
N LEU A 2 13.16 -46.21 2.54
CA LEU A 2 13.98 -45.12 1.96
C LEU A 2 13.17 -44.19 1.03
N GLU A 3 12.15 -44.75 0.38
CA GLU A 3 11.23 -44.06 -0.53
C GLU A 3 10.45 -42.91 0.15
N LEU A 4 10.01 -43.11 1.39
CA LEU A 4 9.27 -42.10 2.14
C LEU A 4 10.19 -40.96 2.64
N LEU A 5 11.46 -41.28 2.92
CA LEU A 5 12.48 -40.28 3.27
C LEU A 5 12.84 -39.40 2.07
N VAL A 6 12.85 -39.96 0.85
CA VAL A 6 13.07 -39.19 -0.39
C VAL A 6 11.90 -38.24 -0.66
N VAL A 7 10.65 -38.66 -0.44
CA VAL A 7 9.48 -37.79 -0.61
C VAL A 7 9.51 -36.61 0.37
N ILE A 8 9.82 -36.85 1.64
CA ILE A 8 9.94 -35.79 2.65
C ILE A 8 11.10 -34.82 2.30
N ALA A 9 12.23 -35.35 1.82
CA ALA A 9 13.35 -34.52 1.38
C ALA A 9 12.97 -33.60 0.21
N ILE A 10 12.24 -34.11 -0.79
CA ILE A 10 11.76 -33.32 -1.94
C ILE A 10 10.75 -32.26 -1.48
N ILE A 11 9.78 -32.61 -0.62
CA ILE A 11 8.80 -31.66 -0.09
C ILE A 11 9.48 -30.56 0.72
N GLY A 12 10.48 -30.90 1.53
CA GLY A 12 11.27 -29.92 2.28
C GLY A 12 11.93 -28.88 1.37
N VAL A 13 12.60 -29.34 0.31
CA VAL A 13 13.23 -28.44 -0.67
C VAL A 13 12.19 -27.56 -1.39
N LEU A 14 11.08 -28.13 -1.86
CA LEU A 14 10.03 -27.38 -2.55
C LEU A 14 9.34 -26.36 -1.64
N SER A 15 9.09 -26.71 -0.38
CA SER A 15 8.42 -25.84 0.58
C SER A 15 9.21 -24.55 0.85
N SER A 16 10.54 -24.62 0.92
CA SER A 16 11.38 -23.45 1.16
C SER A 16 11.31 -22.41 0.04
N LEU A 17 11.23 -22.86 -1.22
CA LEU A 17 11.07 -21.97 -2.39
C LEU A 17 9.67 -21.37 -2.49
N ALA A 18 8.64 -22.11 -2.06
CA ALA A 18 7.25 -21.68 -2.16
C ALA A 18 6.93 -20.52 -1.20
N VAL A 19 7.52 -20.51 0.01
CA VAL A 19 7.20 -19.51 1.04
C VAL A 19 7.63 -18.09 0.62
N GLY A 20 8.85 -17.93 0.08
CA GLY A 20 9.33 -16.60 -0.35
C GLY A 20 8.47 -16.01 -1.47
N ARG A 21 8.18 -16.81 -2.51
CA ARG A 21 7.35 -16.36 -3.65
C ARG A 21 5.94 -15.96 -3.25
N TYR A 22 5.37 -16.64 -2.25
CA TYR A 22 4.04 -16.31 -1.74
C TYR A 22 4.01 -14.98 -0.99
N GLN A 23 5.06 -14.65 -0.23
CA GLN A 23 5.17 -13.36 0.45
C GLN A 23 5.25 -12.20 -0.54
N ASP A 24 6.06 -12.33 -1.60
CA ASP A 24 6.17 -11.31 -2.66
C ASP A 24 4.83 -11.08 -3.38
N TYR A 25 4.07 -12.16 -3.60
CA TYR A 25 2.72 -12.08 -4.14
C TYR A 25 1.76 -11.30 -3.23
N ILE A 26 1.79 -11.56 -1.91
CA ILE A 26 0.96 -10.82 -0.96
C ILE A 26 1.35 -9.34 -0.92
N ILE A 27 2.65 -9.02 -0.85
CA ILE A 27 3.15 -7.64 -0.79
C ILE A 27 2.71 -6.85 -2.03
N SER A 28 2.87 -7.44 -3.22
CA SER A 28 2.43 -6.83 -4.47
C SER A 28 0.91 -6.65 -4.51
N SER A 29 0.12 -7.66 -4.10
CA SER A 29 -1.34 -7.55 -3.99
C SER A 29 -1.78 -6.42 -3.06
N ASN A 30 -1.17 -6.33 -1.87
CA ASN A 30 -1.42 -5.28 -0.89
C ASN A 30 -1.04 -3.89 -1.43
N ARG A 31 0.04 -3.80 -2.21
CA ARG A 31 0.47 -2.56 -2.88
C ARG A 31 -0.60 -2.05 -3.84
N HIS A 32 -1.16 -2.93 -4.68
CA HIS A 32 -2.20 -2.56 -5.64
C HIS A 32 -3.50 -2.14 -4.94
N ALA A 33 -3.86 -2.84 -3.85
CA ALA A 33 -4.99 -2.44 -3.02
C ALA A 33 -4.78 -1.05 -2.39
N ALA A 34 -3.60 -0.78 -1.84
CA ALA A 34 -3.24 0.50 -1.25
C ALA A 34 -3.29 1.65 -2.29
N GLN A 35 -2.73 1.45 -3.49
CA GLN A 35 -2.82 2.42 -4.59
C GLN A 35 -4.29 2.74 -4.95
N THR A 36 -5.12 1.70 -5.06
CA THR A 36 -6.56 1.86 -5.35
C THR A 36 -7.24 2.71 -4.29
N ARG A 37 -6.95 2.47 -3.00
CA ARG A 37 -7.51 3.28 -1.91
C ARG A 37 -6.98 4.71 -1.88
N LEU A 38 -5.71 4.94 -2.24
CA LEU A 38 -5.17 6.29 -2.40
C LEU A 38 -5.93 7.07 -3.49
N LEU A 39 -6.26 6.44 -4.62
CA LEU A 39 -7.05 7.06 -5.69
C LEU A 39 -8.49 7.34 -5.24
N MET A 40 -9.12 6.42 -4.51
CA MET A 40 -10.45 6.65 -3.91
C MET A 40 -10.43 7.80 -2.89
N ALA A 41 -9.37 7.89 -2.09
CA ALA A 41 -9.19 8.98 -1.14
C ALA A 41 -8.99 10.32 -1.87
N GLN A 42 -8.20 10.36 -2.95
CA GLN A 42 -8.04 11.54 -3.80
C GLN A 42 -9.41 12.03 -4.32
N GLN A 43 -10.22 11.14 -4.86
CA GLN A 43 -11.57 11.48 -5.33
C GLN A 43 -12.47 11.96 -4.18
N ALA A 44 -12.34 11.40 -2.97
CA ALA A 44 -13.07 11.86 -1.80
C ALA A 44 -12.66 13.28 -1.38
N MET A 45 -11.37 13.61 -1.46
CA MET A 45 -10.84 14.95 -1.19
C MET A 45 -11.37 15.96 -2.20
N GLU A 46 -11.35 15.63 -3.50
CA GLU A 46 -11.91 16.49 -4.55
C GLU A 46 -13.40 16.78 -4.30
N ARG A 47 -14.20 15.76 -3.97
CA ARG A 47 -15.62 15.93 -3.60
C ARG A 47 -15.81 16.78 -2.34
N TYR A 48 -14.87 16.74 -1.40
CA TYR A 48 -14.91 17.58 -0.21
C TYR A 48 -14.63 19.04 -0.56
N PHE A 49 -13.58 19.27 -1.36
CA PHE A 49 -13.21 20.61 -1.82
C PHE A 49 -14.33 21.29 -2.62
N LEU A 50 -15.02 20.55 -3.49
CA LEU A 50 -16.17 21.08 -4.25
C LEU A 50 -17.35 21.53 -3.36
N ARG A 51 -17.43 21.03 -2.12
CA ARG A 51 -18.52 21.36 -1.18
C ARG A 51 -18.11 22.41 -0.15
N ALA A 52 -16.88 22.34 0.35
CA ALA A 52 -16.39 23.18 1.44
C ALA A 52 -15.43 24.29 1.00
N ASN A 53 -14.93 24.24 -0.25
CA ASN A 53 -13.89 25.12 -0.80
C ASN A 53 -12.61 25.17 0.04
N THR A 54 -12.33 24.09 0.79
CA THR A 54 -11.16 23.90 1.64
C THR A 54 -10.93 22.40 1.84
N TYR A 55 -9.69 21.95 2.08
CA TYR A 55 -9.42 20.58 2.57
C TYR A 55 -9.33 20.49 4.10
N VAL A 56 -9.33 21.62 4.82
CA VAL A 56 -9.32 21.62 6.28
C VAL A 56 -10.60 20.95 6.80
N GLY A 57 -10.43 19.96 7.67
CA GLY A 57 -11.57 19.17 8.20
C GLY A 57 -12.02 18.05 7.26
N ALA A 58 -11.35 17.83 6.14
CA ALA A 58 -11.57 16.64 5.33
C ALA A 58 -11.10 15.38 6.10
N ALA A 59 -11.93 14.35 6.07
CA ALA A 59 -11.60 13.05 6.64
C ALA A 59 -11.28 12.05 5.53
N LEU A 60 -10.31 11.17 5.79
CA LEU A 60 -10.03 10.06 4.89
C LEU A 60 -11.18 9.03 4.94
N PRO A 61 -11.44 8.31 3.83
CA PRO A 61 -12.39 7.21 3.84
C PRO A 61 -12.03 6.20 4.93
N ALA A 62 -13.04 5.71 5.66
CA ALA A 62 -12.84 4.66 6.64
C ALA A 62 -12.31 3.40 5.94
N LEU A 63 -11.33 2.76 6.58
CA LEU A 63 -10.78 1.47 6.17
C LEU A 63 -11.41 0.38 7.02
N ASP A 64 -11.61 -0.79 6.43
CA ASP A 64 -11.92 -1.97 7.23
C ASP A 64 -10.72 -2.35 8.09
N PRO A 65 -10.91 -2.80 9.35
CA PRO A 65 -9.81 -3.16 10.24
C PRO A 65 -8.89 -4.27 9.70
N ASN A 66 -9.37 -5.05 8.72
CA ASN A 66 -8.64 -6.15 8.10
C ASN A 66 -7.84 -5.71 6.86
N GLU A 67 -7.89 -4.43 6.48
CA GLU A 67 -7.09 -3.95 5.37
C GLU A 67 -5.59 -3.99 5.73
N PRO A 68 -4.72 -4.51 4.84
CA PRO A 68 -3.31 -4.69 5.12
C PRO A 68 -2.50 -3.39 4.98
N TYR A 69 -3.14 -2.24 5.19
CA TYR A 69 -2.52 -0.92 5.13
C TYR A 69 -3.30 0.11 5.94
N VAL A 70 -2.61 1.18 6.32
CA VAL A 70 -3.19 2.34 6.97
C VAL A 70 -3.05 3.56 6.07
N LEU A 71 -4.11 4.37 6.00
CA LEU A 71 -4.10 5.67 5.36
C LEU A 71 -3.88 6.77 6.40
N ALA A 72 -3.04 7.75 6.07
CA ALA A 72 -2.81 8.90 6.91
C ALA A 72 -2.46 10.14 6.08
N PHE A 73 -2.86 11.32 6.55
CA PHE A 73 -2.31 12.57 6.04
C PHE A 73 -0.85 12.71 6.47
N ALA A 74 -0.04 13.30 5.60
CA ALA A 74 1.29 13.74 5.97
C ALA A 74 1.23 14.83 7.05
N ALA A 75 2.28 14.95 7.85
CA ALA A 75 2.33 15.94 8.91
C ALA A 75 2.13 17.36 8.36
N GLY A 76 1.26 18.15 9.01
CA GLY A 76 0.92 19.51 8.58
C GLY A 76 -0.17 19.59 7.49
N PHE A 77 -0.72 18.46 7.06
CA PHE A 77 -1.83 18.38 6.12
C PHE A 77 -3.10 17.81 6.78
N PRO A 78 -4.29 18.05 6.22
CA PRO A 78 -4.57 18.91 5.05
C PRO A 78 -4.52 20.40 5.39
N THR A 79 -4.11 21.22 4.40
CA THR A 79 -4.25 22.69 4.47
C THR A 79 -5.53 23.14 3.76
N ALA A 80 -5.75 24.44 3.55
CA ALA A 80 -6.91 24.91 2.80
C ALA A 80 -6.91 24.41 1.34
N THR A 81 -5.74 24.31 0.70
CA THR A 81 -5.62 24.07 -0.74
C THR A 81 -4.70 22.92 -1.12
N THR A 82 -4.01 22.31 -0.15
CA THR A 82 -3.06 21.21 -0.41
C THR A 82 -3.23 20.07 0.58
N TYR A 83 -2.88 18.86 0.15
CA TYR A 83 -2.82 17.68 0.99
C TYR A 83 -1.81 16.68 0.46
N GLN A 84 -1.33 15.80 1.33
CA GLN A 84 -0.66 14.59 0.91
C GLN A 84 -1.17 13.43 1.75
N ILE A 85 -1.63 12.37 1.08
CA ILE A 85 -2.14 11.15 1.70
C ILE A 85 -1.12 10.05 1.47
N SER A 86 -0.84 9.32 2.53
CA SER A 86 0.09 8.19 2.54
C SER A 86 -0.65 6.89 2.82
N ALA A 87 -0.20 5.79 2.20
CA ALA A 87 -0.62 4.42 2.47
C ALA A 87 0.60 3.60 2.89
N ARG A 88 0.57 3.09 4.11
CA ARG A 88 1.65 2.24 4.66
C ARG A 88 1.11 0.85 4.93
N GLN A 89 1.72 -0.18 4.34
CA GLN A 89 1.34 -1.56 4.60
C GLN A 89 1.57 -1.94 6.07
N THR A 90 0.68 -2.78 6.61
CA THR A 90 0.73 -3.31 7.97
C THR A 90 0.90 -4.82 7.96
N GLY A 91 1.60 -5.37 8.96
CA GLY A 91 1.91 -6.81 9.03
C GLY A 91 3.14 -7.18 8.21
N LEU A 92 2.99 -7.33 6.90
CA LEU A 92 4.08 -7.58 5.95
C LEU A 92 4.51 -6.26 5.30
N PRO A 93 5.62 -5.63 5.72
CA PRO A 93 6.05 -4.37 5.16
C PRO A 93 6.62 -4.55 3.76
N ASP A 94 6.23 -3.67 2.85
CA ASP A 94 6.83 -3.55 1.53
C ASP A 94 8.14 -2.76 1.63
N LEU A 95 9.28 -3.45 1.77
CA LEU A 95 10.58 -2.79 1.89
C LEU A 95 11.04 -2.18 0.56
N ASP A 96 10.59 -2.74 -0.56
CA ASP A 96 10.99 -2.33 -1.89
C ASP A 96 10.36 -1.00 -2.29
N CYS A 97 9.08 -0.80 -1.98
CA CYS A 97 8.36 0.43 -2.33
C CYS A 97 8.01 1.33 -1.14
N GLY A 98 8.10 0.79 0.08
CA GLY A 98 7.86 1.54 1.30
C GLY A 98 6.43 2.09 1.39
N THR A 99 6.32 3.32 1.86
CA THR A 99 5.04 4.03 1.96
C THR A 99 4.74 4.71 0.63
N LEU A 100 3.58 4.43 0.06
CA LEU A 100 3.10 5.11 -1.14
C LEU A 100 2.37 6.38 -0.73
N SER A 101 2.48 7.46 -1.50
CA SER A 101 1.71 8.69 -1.23
C SER A 101 1.24 9.38 -2.50
N ILE A 102 0.16 10.15 -2.38
CA ILE A 102 -0.39 10.99 -3.46
C ILE A 102 -0.82 12.35 -2.92
N ASN A 103 -0.67 13.41 -3.71
CA ASN A 103 -1.10 14.77 -3.35
C ASN A 103 -2.29 15.27 -4.18
N GLU A 104 -2.70 16.53 -3.96
CA GLU A 104 -3.83 17.15 -4.67
C GLU A 104 -3.64 17.31 -6.18
N THR A 105 -2.39 17.32 -6.65
CA THR A 105 -2.07 17.42 -8.08
C THR A 105 -1.91 16.06 -8.76
N GLY A 106 -2.13 14.96 -8.02
CA GLY A 106 -1.93 13.60 -8.50
C GLY A 106 -0.46 13.18 -8.60
N GLN A 107 0.47 13.97 -8.05
CA GLN A 107 1.87 13.56 -7.93
C GLN A 107 1.97 12.40 -6.95
N ARG A 108 2.69 11.37 -7.39
CA ARG A 108 2.87 10.10 -6.68
C ARG A 108 4.25 10.07 -6.04
N PHE A 109 4.33 9.48 -4.86
CA PHE A 109 5.57 9.31 -4.11
C PHE A 109 5.68 7.89 -3.57
N SER A 110 6.91 7.45 -3.36
CA SER A 110 7.26 6.19 -2.70
C SER A 110 8.50 6.42 -1.85
N THR A 111 8.62 5.73 -0.71
CA THR A 111 9.79 5.85 0.18
C THR A 111 10.75 4.67 0.09
N GLY A 112 10.43 3.65 -0.71
CA GLY A 112 11.25 2.45 -0.87
C GLY A 112 12.44 2.62 -1.80
N ALA A 113 13.21 1.54 -1.93
CA ALA A 113 14.43 1.49 -2.74
C ALA A 113 14.17 1.41 -4.26
N LEU A 114 13.02 0.87 -4.67
CA LEU A 114 12.67 0.75 -6.08
C LEU A 114 12.27 2.10 -6.69
N PRO A 115 12.52 2.29 -8.00
CA PRO A 115 12.03 3.46 -8.73
C PRO A 115 10.51 3.64 -8.60
N LEU A 116 10.06 4.89 -8.55
CA LEU A 116 8.63 5.23 -8.44
C LEU A 116 7.75 4.52 -9.48
N GLY A 117 8.24 4.42 -10.72
CA GLY A 117 7.55 3.76 -11.83
C GLY A 117 7.35 2.26 -11.65
N ASP A 118 8.10 1.61 -10.74
CA ASP A 118 7.93 0.20 -10.40
C ASP A 118 6.98 0.00 -9.23
N CYS A 119 6.84 1.03 -8.39
CA CYS A 119 5.97 1.05 -7.22
C CYS A 119 4.53 1.47 -7.50
N TRP A 120 4.30 2.23 -8.58
CA TRP A 120 3.01 2.80 -8.96
C TRP A 120 2.49 2.30 -10.33
N ARG A 121 2.83 1.05 -10.67
CA ARG A 121 2.24 0.37 -11.83
C ARG A 121 0.84 -0.12 -11.53
#